data_AF-A0A0R2R1P9-F1
#
_entry.id   AF-A0A0R2R1P9-F1
#
_cell.length_a   1.000
_cell.length_b   1.000
_cell.length_c   1.000
_cell.angle_alpha   90.00
_cell.angle_beta   90.00
_cell.angle_gamma   90.00
#
_symmetry.space_group_name_H-M   'P 1'
#
loop_
_entity.id
_entity.type
_entity.pdbx_description
1 polymer ?
#
loop_
_entity_poly.entity_id
_entity_poly.type
_entity_poly.pdbx_seq_one_letter_code
_entity_poly.pdbx_strand_id
1 'polypeptide(L)'
;MVEVYDAERRIAPVVRIISTADDGQALGADSLDALSRRLPIIIEYTAEKNVEASLTAQLAHDLLGIAHIAHVTTPDALKAFNAYCGAQTLSEQYITIMWPQPVKPTVVATSQPKREQIAAMIIDAATMQPGLPIQAPPRATLGRQVQSPVTAGTNIGADIASLKKTIDLLHKQIDERQFHIDQLDELLAESDEQNDALVDDLDERETQVDELTADNTRLRENIDAIILQKLDLEAELDRKAPGAIPRTVLDAVHKASKECSNLVFLKSAFETADVLQGPDPVRLLNDLKKLDLVVQAWRSNKFSSSAGLGSYMRDEYNLDYVPNIARDTAQKHAAYYTVTYEGKSVLLGAHLRRGKNRSLIRIYMYVDNANKTIVIGKIDDHGPDRTS
;
A
#
# COMPACT_ATOMS: atom_id res chain seq x y z
N MET A 1 17.11 -5.40 -21.91
CA MET A 1 15.83 -4.96 -21.32
C MET A 1 14.86 -4.84 -22.48
N VAL A 2 13.81 -5.67 -22.51
CA VAL A 2 12.81 -5.65 -23.60
C VAL A 2 11.98 -4.38 -23.46
N GLU A 3 11.93 -3.56 -24.50
CA GLU A 3 11.05 -2.38 -24.52
C GLU A 3 9.63 -2.85 -24.82
N VAL A 4 8.69 -2.55 -23.90
CA VAL A 4 7.28 -2.91 -24.05
C VAL A 4 6.50 -1.67 -24.51
N TYR A 5 5.58 -1.87 -25.45
CA TYR A 5 4.80 -0.80 -26.06
C TYR A 5 3.30 -1.07 -25.91
N ASP A 6 2.51 -0.01 -25.75
CA ASP A 6 1.06 -0.01 -25.78
C ASP A 6 0.61 1.05 -26.80
N ALA A 7 -0.05 0.62 -27.89
CA ALA A 7 -0.37 1.47 -29.05
C ALA A 7 0.80 2.34 -29.53
N GLU A 8 1.93 1.71 -29.86
CA GLU A 8 3.18 2.36 -30.31
C GLU A 8 3.86 3.25 -29.26
N ARG A 9 3.34 3.30 -28.04
CA ARG A 9 3.90 4.10 -26.95
C ARG A 9 4.66 3.24 -25.96
N ARG A 10 5.91 3.61 -25.72
CA ARG A 10 6.76 2.91 -24.75
C ARG A 10 6.15 3.00 -23.35
N ILE A 11 6.01 1.85 -22.71
CA ILE A 11 5.62 1.75 -21.31
C ILE A 11 6.85 2.04 -20.47
N ALA A 12 6.80 3.10 -19.66
CA ALA A 12 7.90 3.55 -18.82
C ALA A 12 7.36 4.21 -17.53
N PRO A 13 8.13 4.19 -16.42
CA PRO A 13 7.70 4.78 -15.15
C PRO A 13 7.87 6.30 -15.15
N VAL A 14 7.35 6.96 -16.18
CA VAL A 14 7.54 8.39 -16.46
C VAL A 14 6.19 9.03 -16.74
N VAL A 15 5.94 10.16 -16.09
CA VAL A 15 4.77 11.01 -16.37
C VAL A 15 4.99 11.76 -17.68
N ARG A 16 4.03 11.67 -18.60
CA ARG A 16 4.05 12.48 -19.83
C ARG A 16 3.57 13.90 -19.51
N ILE A 17 4.42 14.88 -19.77
CA ILE A 17 4.07 16.30 -19.63
C ILE A 17 3.43 16.80 -20.92
N ILE A 18 2.27 17.43 -20.80
CA ILE A 18 1.45 17.94 -21.90
C ILE A 18 1.31 19.45 -21.70
N SER A 19 2.09 20.22 -22.44
CA SER A 19 2.21 21.68 -22.23
C SER A 19 1.81 22.52 -23.43
N THR A 20 1.66 21.93 -24.62
CA THR A 20 1.25 22.65 -25.85
C THR A 20 -0.14 22.21 -26.33
N ALA A 21 -0.76 23.03 -27.18
CA ALA A 21 -2.04 22.69 -27.81
C ALA A 21 -1.93 21.41 -28.67
N ASP A 22 -0.83 21.25 -29.41
CA ASP A 22 -0.58 20.06 -30.24
C ASP A 22 -0.45 18.80 -29.37
N ASP A 23 0.26 18.88 -28.24
CA ASP A 23 0.34 17.77 -27.28
C ASP A 23 -1.02 17.43 -26.67
N GLY A 24 -1.86 18.44 -26.43
CA GLY A 24 -3.23 18.27 -25.95
C GLY A 24 -4.11 17.52 -26.95
N GLN A 25 -4.00 17.85 -28.24
CA GLN A 25 -4.69 17.12 -29.31
C GLN A 25 -4.17 15.69 -29.44
N ALA A 26 -2.84 15.49 -29.41
CA ALA A 26 -2.22 14.17 -29.45
C ALA A 26 -2.67 13.29 -28.27
N LEU A 27 -2.79 13.85 -27.06
CA LEU A 27 -3.34 13.13 -25.92
C LEU A 27 -4.81 12.74 -26.13
N GLY A 28 -5.61 13.60 -26.76
CA GLY A 28 -6.99 13.30 -27.13
C GLY A 28 -7.07 12.12 -28.11
N ALA A 29 -6.22 12.13 -29.14
CA ALA A 29 -6.11 11.05 -30.12
C ALA A 29 -5.71 9.72 -29.47
N ASP A 30 -4.69 9.73 -28.61
CA ASP A 30 -4.28 8.55 -27.84
C ASP A 30 -5.42 8.00 -26.96
N SER A 31 -6.27 8.90 -26.46
CA SER A 31 -7.37 8.54 -25.56
C SER A 31 -8.56 7.92 -26.31
N LEU A 32 -8.89 8.41 -27.51
CA LEU A 32 -10.13 8.03 -28.23
C LEU A 32 -9.90 7.17 -29.47
N ASP A 33 -8.81 7.42 -30.21
CA ASP A 33 -8.60 6.90 -31.57
C ASP A 33 -7.57 5.76 -31.61
N ALA A 34 -6.75 5.60 -30.55
CA ALA A 34 -5.81 4.50 -30.43
C ALA A 34 -6.52 3.17 -30.12
N LEU A 35 -7.13 2.54 -31.13
CA LEU A 35 -7.89 1.28 -30.99
C LEU A 35 -7.03 0.08 -30.52
N SER A 36 -5.72 0.14 -30.74
CA SER A 36 -4.76 -0.86 -30.26
C SER A 36 -4.35 -0.65 -28.81
N ARG A 37 -4.76 0.45 -28.16
CA ARG A 37 -4.46 0.74 -26.76
C ARG A 37 -5.16 -0.27 -25.86
N ARG A 38 -4.44 -0.74 -24.86
CA ARG A 38 -4.91 -1.69 -23.84
C ARG A 38 -4.82 -1.12 -22.45
N LEU A 39 -3.91 -0.16 -22.20
CA LEU A 39 -3.79 0.45 -20.88
C LEU A 39 -4.62 1.73 -20.76
N PRO A 40 -5.28 1.98 -19.61
CA PRO A 40 -5.90 3.26 -19.33
C PRO A 40 -4.87 4.39 -19.28
N ILE A 41 -5.32 5.60 -19.60
CA ILE A 41 -4.53 6.83 -19.43
C ILE A 41 -5.12 7.62 -18.26
N ILE A 42 -4.32 7.83 -17.22
CA ILE A 42 -4.64 8.71 -16.09
C ILE A 42 -4.21 10.12 -16.47
N ILE A 43 -5.15 11.04 -16.50
CA ILE A 43 -4.91 12.42 -16.90
C ILE A 43 -5.24 13.34 -15.73
N GLU A 44 -4.27 14.15 -15.32
CA GLU A 44 -4.42 15.17 -14.29
C GLU A 44 -4.06 16.55 -14.86
N TYR A 45 -4.84 17.56 -14.50
CA TYR A 45 -4.46 18.96 -14.75
C TYR A 45 -3.64 19.51 -13.56
N THR A 46 -2.42 19.93 -13.85
CA THR A 46 -1.42 20.33 -12.83
C THR A 46 -0.83 21.72 -13.09
N ALA A 47 -1.48 22.56 -13.91
CA ALA A 47 -1.05 23.94 -14.03
C ALA A 47 -1.00 24.59 -12.63
N GLU A 48 0.09 25.31 -12.36
CA GLU A 48 0.38 25.96 -11.05
C GLU A 48 0.68 25.01 -9.88
N LYS A 49 0.65 23.68 -10.07
CA LYS A 49 1.05 22.69 -9.05
C LYS A 49 2.46 22.19 -9.33
N ASN A 50 3.27 21.96 -8.28
CA ASN A 50 4.54 21.25 -8.42
C ASN A 50 4.25 19.78 -8.81
N VAL A 51 4.97 19.24 -9.80
CA VAL A 51 4.86 17.83 -10.23
C VAL A 51 5.09 16.88 -9.06
N GLU A 52 5.98 17.21 -8.11
CA GLU A 52 6.22 16.41 -6.89
C GLU A 52 5.06 16.46 -5.89
N ALA A 53 4.19 17.47 -5.99
CA ALA A 53 2.97 17.59 -5.19
C ALA A 53 1.76 16.92 -5.87
N SER A 54 1.89 16.45 -7.12
CA SER A 54 0.86 15.68 -7.80
C SER A 54 0.83 14.26 -7.24
N LEU A 55 -0.36 13.85 -6.81
CA LEU A 55 -0.66 12.51 -6.32
C LEU A 55 -0.39 11.44 -7.40
N THR A 56 -0.65 11.76 -8.67
CA THR A 56 -0.49 10.81 -9.78
C THR A 56 0.96 10.67 -10.24
N ALA A 57 1.84 11.63 -9.95
CA ALA A 57 3.28 11.48 -10.24
C ALA A 57 3.91 10.31 -9.49
N GLN A 58 3.56 10.16 -8.20
CA GLN A 58 4.09 9.09 -7.35
C GLN A 58 3.62 7.70 -7.83
N LEU A 59 2.46 7.62 -8.49
CA LEU A 59 1.89 6.39 -9.03
C LEU A 59 2.59 5.90 -10.31
N ALA A 60 3.46 6.69 -10.95
CA ALA A 60 4.08 6.31 -12.23
C ALA A 60 4.92 5.03 -12.14
N HIS A 61 5.54 4.78 -10.99
CA HIS A 61 6.27 3.53 -10.74
C HIS A 61 5.34 2.39 -10.35
N ASP A 62 4.35 2.66 -9.50
CA ASP A 62 3.42 1.64 -9.00
C ASP A 62 2.53 1.06 -10.10
N LEU A 63 2.20 1.87 -11.11
CA LEU A 63 1.32 1.50 -12.22
C LEU A 63 2.08 1.21 -13.51
N LEU A 64 3.38 0.95 -13.42
CA LEU A 64 4.18 0.56 -14.58
C LEU A 64 3.63 -0.74 -15.19
N GLY A 65 3.29 -0.70 -16.48
CA GLY A 65 2.67 -1.84 -17.17
C GLY A 65 1.15 -1.98 -16.93
N ILE A 66 0.56 -1.11 -16.10
CA ILE A 66 -0.85 -1.14 -15.73
C ILE A 66 -1.60 0.09 -16.27
N ALA A 67 -0.95 1.27 -16.28
CA ALA A 67 -1.54 2.50 -16.81
C ALA A 67 -0.49 3.47 -17.34
N HIS A 68 -0.89 4.34 -18.28
CA HIS A 68 -0.13 5.53 -18.64
C HIS A 68 -0.53 6.71 -17.76
N ILE A 69 0.43 7.60 -17.45
CA ILE A 69 0.14 8.83 -16.71
C ILE A 69 0.50 10.05 -17.54
N ALA A 70 -0.41 11.02 -17.62
CA ALA A 70 -0.23 12.28 -18.32
C ALA A 70 -0.64 13.47 -17.43
N HIS A 71 0.23 14.48 -17.38
CA HIS A 71 -0.02 15.75 -16.70
C HIS A 71 -0.21 16.86 -17.73
N VAL A 72 -1.39 17.47 -17.71
CA VAL A 72 -1.70 18.64 -18.51
C VAL A 72 -1.32 19.88 -17.71
N THR A 73 -0.30 20.60 -18.15
CA THR A 73 0.34 21.65 -17.36
C THR A 73 0.00 23.07 -17.80
N THR A 74 -0.73 23.23 -18.92
CA THR A 74 -1.12 24.56 -19.44
C THR A 74 -2.60 24.61 -19.82
N PRO A 75 -3.25 25.79 -19.70
CA PRO A 75 -4.63 25.99 -20.15
C PRO A 75 -4.84 25.70 -21.64
N ASP A 76 -3.85 26.01 -22.49
CA ASP A 76 -3.95 25.79 -23.93
C ASP A 76 -3.99 24.30 -24.27
N ALA A 77 -3.15 23.48 -23.61
CA ALA A 77 -3.19 22.03 -23.73
C ALA A 77 -4.53 21.43 -23.23
N LEU A 78 -5.04 21.93 -22.10
CA LEU A 78 -6.35 21.51 -21.55
C LEU A 78 -7.49 21.80 -22.52
N LYS A 79 -7.50 23.01 -23.08
CA LYS A 79 -8.51 23.43 -24.06
C LYS A 79 -8.44 22.58 -25.32
N ALA A 80 -7.24 22.32 -25.83
CA ALA A 80 -7.03 21.52 -27.03
C ALA A 80 -7.46 20.06 -26.83
N PHE A 81 -7.14 19.45 -25.69
CA PHE A 81 -7.58 18.10 -25.33
C PHE A 81 -9.11 17.98 -25.27
N ASN A 82 -9.77 18.88 -24.54
CA ASN A 82 -11.23 18.86 -24.41
C ASN A 82 -11.94 19.17 -25.74
N ALA A 83 -11.36 20.04 -26.57
CA ALA A 83 -11.87 20.31 -27.91
C ALA A 83 -11.81 19.06 -28.80
N TYR A 84 -10.71 18.31 -28.74
CA TYR A 84 -10.57 17.05 -29.48
C TYR A 84 -11.59 16.01 -29.00
N CYS A 85 -11.79 15.89 -27.68
CA CYS A 85 -12.77 14.96 -27.13
C CYS A 85 -14.24 15.35 -27.41
N GLY A 86 -14.50 16.55 -27.93
CA GLY A 86 -15.84 17.06 -28.20
C GLY A 86 -16.69 17.34 -26.94
N ALA A 87 -16.09 17.24 -25.75
CA ALA A 87 -16.74 17.45 -24.45
C ALA A 87 -15.71 17.84 -23.38
N GLN A 88 -16.19 18.46 -22.29
CA GLN A 88 -15.36 18.78 -21.12
C GLN A 88 -15.01 17.50 -20.34
N THR A 89 -14.04 16.75 -20.86
CA THR A 89 -13.65 15.43 -20.40
C THR A 89 -12.66 15.52 -19.24
N LEU A 90 -11.74 16.49 -19.30
CA LEU A 90 -10.80 16.85 -18.23
C LEU A 90 -11.18 18.20 -17.64
N SER A 91 -11.06 18.33 -16.31
CA SER A 91 -11.24 19.60 -15.60
C SER A 91 -10.02 19.91 -14.73
N GLU A 92 -9.94 21.15 -14.25
CA GLU A 92 -8.84 21.60 -13.37
C GLU A 92 -8.86 20.95 -11.97
N GLN A 93 -10.01 20.40 -11.56
CA GLN A 93 -10.26 19.97 -10.19
C GLN A 93 -10.25 18.45 -10.01
N TYR A 94 -10.28 17.69 -11.11
CA TYR A 94 -10.52 16.24 -11.08
C TYR A 94 -9.50 15.48 -11.93
N ILE A 95 -9.18 14.26 -11.49
CA ILE A 95 -8.41 13.30 -12.27
C ILE A 95 -9.38 12.53 -13.17
N THR A 96 -9.00 12.36 -14.44
CA THR A 96 -9.79 11.64 -15.43
C THR A 96 -9.06 10.37 -15.84
N ILE A 97 -9.75 9.25 -15.82
CA ILE A 97 -9.23 7.96 -16.26
C ILE A 97 -9.88 7.63 -17.61
N MET A 98 -9.06 7.64 -18.66
CA MET A 98 -9.45 7.28 -20.02
C MET A 98 -9.21 5.79 -20.25
N TRP A 99 -10.25 4.99 -20.06
CA TRP A 99 -10.21 3.55 -20.32
C TRP A 99 -10.04 3.25 -21.82
N PRO A 100 -9.48 2.10 -22.20
CA PRO A 100 -9.53 1.63 -23.58
C PRO A 100 -10.98 1.41 -24.03
N GLN A 101 -11.26 1.65 -25.31
CA GLN A 101 -12.58 1.41 -25.91
C GLN A 101 -12.99 -0.07 -25.72
N PRO A 102 -14.28 -0.37 -25.47
CA PRO A 102 -15.45 0.51 -25.57
C PRO A 102 -15.87 1.18 -24.24
N VAL A 103 -15.01 1.18 -23.22
CA VAL A 103 -15.39 1.63 -21.86
C VAL A 103 -15.44 3.17 -21.79
N LYS A 104 -16.48 3.71 -21.14
CA LYS A 104 -16.62 5.17 -20.96
C LYS A 104 -15.57 5.73 -19.99
N PRO A 105 -15.08 6.96 -20.20
CA PRO A 105 -14.19 7.63 -19.25
C PRO A 105 -14.77 7.67 -17.84
N THR A 106 -13.92 7.46 -16.83
CA THR A 106 -14.29 7.60 -15.42
C THR A 106 -13.66 8.85 -14.85
N VAL A 107 -14.47 9.69 -14.19
CA VAL A 107 -14.00 10.92 -13.53
C VAL A 107 -13.93 10.67 -12.03
N VAL A 108 -12.75 10.88 -11.44
CA VAL A 108 -12.56 10.82 -9.99
C VAL A 108 -12.83 12.22 -9.44
N ALA A 109 -14.09 12.45 -9.05
CA ALA A 109 -14.59 13.73 -8.59
C ALA A 109 -14.21 14.05 -7.13
N THR A 110 -12.91 14.07 -6.82
CA THR A 110 -12.42 14.42 -5.47
C THR A 110 -11.25 15.39 -5.59
N SER A 111 -11.26 16.46 -4.80
CA SER A 111 -10.16 17.43 -4.74
C SER A 111 -8.92 16.89 -3.99
N GLN A 112 -9.06 15.76 -3.29
CA GLN A 112 -8.00 15.06 -2.55
C GLN A 112 -8.19 13.53 -2.64
N PRO A 113 -8.01 12.91 -3.81
CA PRO A 113 -8.09 11.46 -3.90
C PRO A 113 -6.96 10.85 -3.08
N LYS A 114 -7.22 9.74 -2.38
CA LYS A 114 -6.13 8.98 -1.76
C LYS A 114 -5.43 8.15 -2.82
N ARG A 115 -4.09 8.04 -2.73
CA ARG A 115 -3.27 7.23 -3.66
C ARG A 115 -3.82 5.82 -3.82
N GLU A 116 -4.22 5.23 -2.69
CA GLU A 116 -4.76 3.88 -2.62
C GLU A 116 -6.10 3.74 -3.35
N GLN A 117 -6.93 4.79 -3.37
CA GLN A 117 -8.23 4.75 -4.03
C GLN A 117 -8.08 4.73 -5.56
N ILE A 118 -7.17 5.55 -6.10
CA ILE A 118 -6.87 5.55 -7.54
C ILE A 118 -6.21 4.23 -7.94
N ALA A 119 -5.21 3.78 -7.18
CA ALA A 119 -4.50 2.54 -7.47
C ALA A 119 -5.45 1.33 -7.43
N ALA A 120 -6.29 1.19 -6.39
CA ALA A 120 -7.23 0.07 -6.26
C ALA A 120 -8.23 0.02 -7.43
N MET A 121 -8.83 1.16 -7.80
CA MET A 121 -9.75 1.23 -8.94
C MET A 121 -9.09 0.79 -10.26
N ILE A 122 -7.80 1.05 -10.43
CA ILE A 122 -7.06 0.72 -11.65
C ILE A 122 -6.59 -0.74 -11.62
N ILE A 123 -6.11 -1.22 -10.49
CA ILE A 123 -5.65 -2.61 -10.31
C ILE A 123 -6.82 -3.59 -10.47
N ASP A 124 -7.98 -3.32 -9.84
CA ASP A 124 -9.18 -4.16 -9.96
C ASP A 124 -9.71 -4.23 -11.40
N ALA A 125 -9.53 -3.17 -12.18
CA ALA A 125 -9.91 -3.14 -13.59
C ALA A 125 -8.86 -3.82 -14.49
N ALA A 126 -7.58 -3.70 -14.14
CA ALA A 126 -6.47 -4.29 -14.90
C ALA A 126 -6.45 -5.82 -14.82
N THR A 127 -6.87 -6.42 -13.69
CA THR A 127 -7.03 -7.88 -13.56
C THR A 127 -8.06 -8.47 -14.54
N MET A 128 -8.90 -7.62 -15.15
CA MET A 128 -9.93 -8.02 -16.11
C MET A 128 -9.54 -7.72 -17.58
N GLN A 129 -8.33 -7.20 -17.84
CA GLN A 129 -7.86 -6.87 -19.19
C GLN A 129 -6.97 -7.98 -19.77
N PRO A 130 -7.08 -8.31 -21.07
CA PRO A 130 -6.20 -9.27 -21.73
C PRO A 130 -4.75 -8.76 -21.75
N GLY A 131 -3.79 -9.69 -21.73
CA GLY A 131 -2.36 -9.40 -21.70
C GLY A 131 -1.88 -8.50 -22.85
N LEU A 132 -0.86 -7.68 -22.57
CA LEU A 132 -0.28 -6.75 -23.54
C LEU A 132 0.49 -7.51 -24.63
N PRO A 133 0.31 -7.14 -25.91
CA PRO A 133 1.12 -7.72 -26.99
C PRO A 133 2.58 -7.27 -26.87
N ILE A 134 3.50 -8.22 -26.79
CA ILE A 134 4.95 -7.96 -26.88
C ILE A 134 5.27 -7.72 -28.35
N GLN A 135 5.64 -6.48 -28.71
CA GLN A 135 6.10 -6.19 -30.07
C GLN A 135 7.53 -6.71 -30.23
N ALA A 136 7.77 -7.51 -31.27
CA ALA A 136 9.12 -7.90 -31.64
C ALA A 136 9.97 -6.65 -31.91
N PRO A 137 11.26 -6.63 -31.51
CA PRO A 137 12.12 -5.46 -31.67
C PRO A 137 12.14 -4.97 -33.12
N PRO A 138 12.24 -3.65 -33.35
CA PRO A 138 12.20 -3.08 -34.69
C PRO A 138 13.26 -3.75 -35.57
N ARG A 139 12.83 -4.39 -36.66
CA ARG A 139 13.75 -4.90 -37.69
C ARG A 139 14.65 -3.75 -38.10
N ALA A 140 15.95 -3.89 -37.87
CA ALA A 140 16.95 -2.95 -38.35
C ALA A 140 16.70 -2.68 -39.82
N THR A 141 16.48 -1.41 -40.17
CA THR A 141 16.35 -0.94 -41.54
C THR A 141 17.67 -1.16 -42.27
N LEU A 142 17.84 -2.35 -42.86
CA LEU A 142 18.84 -2.58 -43.89
C LEU A 142 18.45 -1.71 -45.08
N GLY A 143 19.32 -0.76 -45.39
CA GLY A 143 19.08 0.33 -46.32
C GLY A 143 18.43 -0.12 -47.61
N ARG A 144 17.35 0.58 -47.97
CA ARG A 144 16.76 0.56 -49.32
C ARG A 144 17.87 0.91 -50.32
N GLN A 145 18.44 -0.11 -50.97
CA GLN A 145 19.31 0.13 -52.12
C GLN A 145 18.46 0.79 -53.20
N VAL A 146 18.77 2.06 -53.46
CA VAL A 146 18.26 2.83 -54.59
C VAL A 146 18.68 2.09 -55.86
N GLN A 147 17.74 1.43 -56.52
CA GLN A 147 17.94 0.94 -57.88
C GLN A 147 18.10 2.15 -58.80
N SER A 148 19.28 2.31 -59.40
CA SER A 148 19.45 3.19 -60.56
C SER A 148 18.71 2.62 -61.76
N PRO A 149 18.11 3.46 -62.62
CA PRO A 149 17.33 2.99 -63.75
C PRO A 149 18.27 2.45 -64.83
N VAL A 150 18.10 1.18 -65.20
CA VAL A 150 18.81 0.58 -66.34
C VAL A 150 18.02 0.87 -67.62
N THR A 151 18.64 1.64 -68.50
CA THR A 151 18.22 1.93 -69.86
C THR A 151 18.21 0.65 -70.71
N ALA A 152 17.18 0.52 -71.54
CA ALA A 152 17.00 -0.59 -72.47
C ALA A 152 18.03 -0.58 -73.60
N GLY A 153 18.65 -1.74 -73.86
CA GLY A 153 19.49 -2.02 -75.02
C GLY A 153 19.67 -3.53 -75.21
N THR A 154 19.09 -4.07 -76.28
CA THR A 154 18.96 -5.49 -76.60
C THR A 154 20.32 -6.12 -76.99
N ASN A 155 20.78 -7.14 -76.26
CA ASN A 155 21.93 -7.98 -76.63
C ASN A 155 21.73 -9.44 -76.15
N ILE A 156 21.30 -10.32 -77.06
CA ILE A 156 20.78 -11.67 -76.76
C ILE A 156 21.86 -12.64 -76.21
N GLY A 157 23.16 -12.34 -76.37
CA GLY A 157 24.26 -13.12 -75.77
C GLY A 157 24.62 -12.72 -74.33
N ALA A 158 24.30 -11.49 -73.90
CA ALA A 158 24.49 -11.03 -72.52
C ALA A 158 23.34 -11.46 -71.59
N ASP A 159 22.19 -11.78 -72.18
CA ASP A 159 20.95 -12.10 -71.49
C ASP A 159 21.00 -13.45 -70.75
N ILE A 160 21.58 -14.49 -71.38
CA ILE A 160 21.69 -15.83 -70.76
C ILE A 160 22.65 -15.82 -69.55
N ALA A 161 23.76 -15.09 -69.66
CA ALA A 161 24.71 -14.95 -68.55
C ALA A 161 24.13 -14.13 -67.39
N SER A 162 23.36 -13.08 -67.72
CA SER A 162 22.61 -12.29 -66.74
C SER A 162 21.56 -13.16 -66.02
N LEU A 163 20.78 -13.94 -66.79
CA LEU A 163 19.76 -14.85 -66.25
C LEU A 163 20.36 -15.91 -65.30
N LYS A 164 21.50 -16.51 -65.68
CA LYS A 164 22.22 -17.46 -64.82
C LYS A 164 22.64 -16.81 -63.50
N LYS A 165 23.18 -15.60 -63.55
CA LYS A 165 23.56 -14.84 -62.36
C LYS A 165 22.36 -14.53 -61.46
N THR A 166 21.20 -14.25 -62.04
CA THR A 166 19.94 -14.07 -61.29
C THR A 166 19.47 -15.38 -60.66
N ILE A 167 19.55 -16.50 -61.37
CA ILE A 167 19.19 -17.83 -60.84
C ILE A 167 20.09 -18.21 -59.67
N ASP A 168 21.40 -18.02 -59.78
CA ASP A 168 22.35 -18.31 -58.69
C ASP A 168 22.09 -17.44 -57.46
N LEU A 169 21.73 -16.16 -57.68
CA LEU A 169 21.34 -15.25 -56.60
C LEU A 169 20.04 -15.68 -55.92
N LEU A 170 19.04 -16.12 -56.69
CA LEU A 170 17.77 -16.61 -56.17
C LEU A 170 17.95 -17.90 -55.37
N HIS A 171 18.79 -18.84 -55.83
CA HIS A 171 19.11 -20.04 -55.07
C HIS A 171 19.76 -19.69 -53.73
N LYS A 172 20.74 -18.76 -53.74
CA LYS A 172 21.35 -18.29 -52.50
C LYS A 172 20.33 -17.65 -51.55
N GLN A 173 19.39 -16.87 -52.07
CA GLN A 173 18.31 -16.29 -51.27
C GLN A 173 17.33 -17.34 -50.74
N ILE A 174 17.08 -18.42 -51.48
CA ILE A 174 16.25 -19.55 -51.03
C ILE A 174 16.95 -20.26 -49.88
N ASP A 175 18.24 -20.56 -50.00
CA ASP A 175 19.03 -21.22 -48.95
C ASP A 175 19.07 -20.36 -47.67
N GLU A 176 19.30 -19.05 -47.81
CA GLU A 176 19.27 -18.11 -46.68
C GLU A 176 17.89 -18.06 -46.01
N ARG A 177 16.79 -18.04 -46.79
CA ARG A 177 15.44 -18.06 -46.24
C ARG A 177 15.10 -19.38 -45.57
N GLN A 178 15.55 -20.51 -46.12
CA GLN A 178 15.34 -21.81 -45.50
C GLN A 178 16.03 -21.89 -44.13
N PHE A 179 17.27 -21.41 -44.05
CA PHE A 179 18.00 -21.32 -42.78
C PHE A 179 17.31 -20.42 -41.74
N HIS A 180 16.62 -19.36 -42.19
CA HIS A 180 15.83 -18.52 -41.29
C HIS A 180 14.53 -19.18 -40.84
N ILE A 181 13.88 -19.98 -41.70
CA ILE A 181 12.69 -20.75 -41.33
C ILE A 181 13.06 -21.76 -40.24
N ASP A 182 14.14 -22.52 -40.43
CA ASP A 182 14.57 -23.54 -39.47
C ASP A 182 14.88 -22.91 -38.08
N GLN A 183 15.45 -21.70 -38.04
CA GLN A 183 15.66 -20.96 -36.78
C GLN A 183 14.37 -20.47 -36.14
N LEU A 184 13.37 -20.06 -36.93
CA LEU A 184 12.08 -19.64 -36.41
C LEU A 184 11.31 -20.83 -35.83
N ASP A 185 11.41 -22.00 -36.46
CA ASP A 185 10.78 -23.23 -35.96
C ASP A 185 11.38 -23.67 -34.62
N GLU A 186 12.71 -23.56 -34.45
CA GLU A 186 13.37 -23.84 -33.17
C GLU A 186 12.92 -22.86 -32.07
N LEU A 187 12.88 -21.56 -32.36
CA LEU A 187 12.41 -20.55 -31.40
C LEU A 187 10.92 -20.72 -31.06
N LEU A 188 10.11 -21.19 -32.01
CA LEU A 188 8.71 -21.49 -31.76
C LEU A 188 8.58 -22.68 -30.80
N ALA A 189 9.37 -23.74 -31.02
CA ALA A 189 9.39 -24.91 -30.13
C ALA A 189 9.81 -24.54 -28.70
N GLU A 190 10.86 -23.71 -28.53
CA GLU A 190 11.27 -23.23 -27.21
C GLU A 190 10.18 -22.36 -26.56
N SER A 191 9.51 -21.50 -27.35
CA SER A 191 8.41 -20.68 -26.84
C SER A 191 7.21 -21.53 -26.41
N ASP A 192 6.91 -22.61 -27.12
CA ASP A 192 5.80 -23.51 -26.79
C ASP A 192 6.10 -24.26 -25.48
N GLU A 193 7.33 -24.77 -25.31
CA GLU A 193 7.75 -25.41 -24.06
C GLU A 193 7.70 -24.45 -22.86
N GLN A 194 8.10 -23.19 -23.04
CA GLN A 194 7.99 -22.17 -21.99
C GLN A 194 6.53 -21.84 -21.66
N ASN A 195 5.65 -21.79 -22.66
CA ASN A 195 4.23 -21.54 -22.44
C ASN A 195 3.58 -22.69 -21.67
N ASP A 196 3.90 -23.95 -22.01
CA ASP A 196 3.39 -25.13 -21.31
C ASP A 196 3.81 -25.11 -19.82
N ALA A 197 5.07 -24.80 -19.53
CA ALA A 197 5.54 -24.67 -18.15
C ALA A 197 4.84 -23.54 -17.37
N LEU A 198 4.55 -22.41 -18.03
CA LEU A 198 3.81 -21.31 -17.41
C LEU A 198 2.35 -21.66 -17.14
N VAL A 199 1.72 -22.47 -18.00
CA VAL A 199 0.35 -22.95 -17.79
C VAL A 199 0.29 -23.87 -16.57
N ASP A 200 1.24 -24.80 -16.44
CA ASP A 200 1.32 -25.68 -15.26
C ASP A 200 1.51 -24.88 -13.95
N ASP A 201 2.37 -23.86 -13.97
CA ASP A 201 2.58 -22.96 -12.83
C ASP A 201 1.32 -22.16 -12.48
N LEU A 202 0.56 -21.70 -13.48
CA LEU A 202 -0.70 -20.99 -13.27
C LEU A 202 -1.75 -21.88 -12.63
N ASP A 203 -1.90 -23.11 -13.10
CA ASP A 203 -2.86 -24.09 -12.55
C ASP A 203 -2.54 -24.43 -11.08
N GLU A 204 -1.25 -24.55 -10.73
CA GLU A 204 -0.83 -24.76 -9.34
C GLU A 204 -1.18 -23.54 -8.46
N ARG A 205 -0.93 -22.32 -8.95
CA ARG A 205 -1.25 -21.09 -8.21
C ARG A 205 -2.75 -20.88 -8.07
N GLU A 206 -3.55 -21.21 -9.09
CA GLU A 206 -5.01 -21.14 -9.02
C GLU A 206 -5.54 -22.07 -7.92
N THR A 207 -5.03 -23.31 -7.87
CA THR A 207 -5.37 -24.26 -6.81
C THR A 207 -5.01 -23.72 -5.42
N GLN A 208 -3.84 -23.12 -5.24
CA GLN A 208 -3.43 -22.51 -3.95
C GLN A 208 -4.33 -21.34 -3.56
N VAL A 209 -4.77 -20.52 -4.52
CA VAL A 209 -5.70 -19.41 -4.27
C VAL A 209 -7.07 -19.92 -3.82
N ASP A 210 -7.56 -21.00 -4.42
CA ASP A 210 -8.83 -21.63 -4.03
C ASP A 210 -8.77 -22.19 -2.60
N GLU A 211 -7.69 -22.89 -2.26
CA GLU A 211 -7.45 -23.41 -0.89
C GLU A 211 -7.42 -22.27 0.15
N LEU A 212 -6.64 -21.22 -0.12
CA LEU A 212 -6.54 -20.06 0.77
C LEU A 212 -7.87 -19.32 0.90
N THR A 213 -8.68 -19.29 -0.16
CA THR A 213 -10.02 -18.67 -0.15
C THR A 213 -11.00 -19.47 0.70
N ALA A 214 -10.96 -20.81 0.58
CA ALA A 214 -11.76 -21.71 1.41
C ALA A 214 -11.38 -21.57 2.90
N ASP A 215 -10.09 -21.54 3.21
CA ASP A 215 -9.60 -21.37 4.59
C ASP A 215 -9.97 -20.01 5.17
N ASN A 216 -9.86 -18.93 4.38
CA ASN A 216 -10.29 -17.61 4.82
C ASN A 216 -11.79 -17.56 5.14
N THR A 217 -12.62 -18.21 4.32
CA THR A 217 -14.07 -18.31 4.57
C THR A 217 -14.34 -19.02 5.89
N ARG A 218 -13.71 -20.18 6.11
CA ARG A 218 -13.85 -20.96 7.36
C ARG A 218 -13.37 -20.18 8.59
N LEU A 219 -12.25 -19.46 8.48
CA LEU A 219 -11.72 -18.65 9.58
C LEU A 219 -12.66 -17.49 9.94
N ARG A 220 -13.30 -16.86 8.94
CA ARG A 220 -14.30 -15.81 9.17
C ARG A 220 -15.53 -16.36 9.88
N GLU A 221 -16.06 -17.50 9.45
CA GLU A 221 -17.19 -18.16 10.11
C GLU A 221 -16.87 -18.52 11.57
N ASN A 222 -15.67 -19.04 11.83
CA ASN A 222 -15.21 -19.33 13.19
C ASN A 222 -15.11 -18.06 14.06
N ILE A 223 -14.62 -16.95 13.50
CA ILE A 223 -14.56 -15.66 14.20
C ILE A 223 -15.96 -15.19 14.56
N ASP A 224 -16.91 -15.27 13.62
CA ASP A 224 -18.30 -14.86 13.86
C ASP A 224 -18.96 -15.70 14.97
N ALA A 225 -18.74 -17.01 14.96
CA ALA A 225 -19.22 -17.90 16.01
C ALA A 225 -18.63 -17.56 17.39
N ILE A 226 -17.33 -17.27 17.45
CA ILE A 226 -16.65 -16.87 18.70
C ILE A 226 -17.18 -15.52 19.20
N ILE A 227 -17.44 -14.56 18.31
CA ILE A 227 -18.01 -13.26 18.67
C ILE A 227 -19.40 -13.45 19.29
N LEU A 228 -20.27 -14.25 18.67
CA LEU A 228 -21.60 -14.54 19.21
C LEU A 228 -21.51 -15.20 20.59
N GLN A 229 -20.66 -16.22 20.73
CA GLN A 229 -20.47 -16.90 22.01
C GLN A 229 -19.92 -15.94 23.09
N LYS A 230 -19.00 -15.04 22.74
CA LYS A 230 -18.48 -14.01 23.65
C LYS A 230 -19.60 -13.10 24.12
N LEU A 231 -20.45 -12.60 23.21
CA LEU A 231 -21.56 -11.73 23.56
C LEU A 231 -22.56 -12.41 24.51
N ASP A 232 -22.87 -13.69 24.26
CA ASP A 232 -23.76 -14.47 25.13
C ASP A 232 -23.17 -14.66 26.53
N LEU A 233 -21.88 -14.98 26.63
CA LEU A 233 -21.17 -15.10 27.90
C LEU A 233 -21.07 -13.76 28.63
N GLU A 234 -20.83 -12.66 27.92
CA GLU A 234 -20.82 -11.32 28.50
C GLU A 234 -22.20 -10.94 29.05
N ALA A 235 -23.28 -11.25 28.32
CA ALA A 235 -24.64 -11.04 28.78
C ALA A 235 -25.01 -11.92 29.99
N GLU A 236 -24.55 -13.17 30.02
CA GLU A 236 -24.74 -14.04 31.18
C GLU A 236 -23.97 -13.55 32.40
N LEU A 237 -22.74 -13.08 32.19
CA LEU A 237 -21.91 -12.52 33.25
C LEU A 237 -22.54 -11.23 33.81
N ASP A 238 -23.06 -10.34 32.96
CA ASP A 238 -23.76 -9.13 33.40
C ASP A 238 -25.05 -9.46 34.19
N ARG A 239 -25.75 -10.55 33.86
CA ARG A 239 -26.91 -11.03 34.65
C ARG A 239 -26.49 -11.56 36.02
N LYS A 240 -25.39 -12.34 36.08
CA LYS A 240 -24.92 -12.98 37.33
C LYS A 240 -24.16 -12.03 38.24
N ALA A 241 -23.43 -11.08 37.67
CA ALA A 241 -22.59 -10.13 38.37
C ALA A 241 -22.61 -8.78 37.64
N PRO A 242 -23.66 -7.96 37.86
CA PRO A 242 -23.75 -6.63 37.25
C PRO A 242 -22.50 -5.78 37.52
N GLY A 243 -21.93 -5.19 36.47
CA GLY A 243 -20.68 -4.42 36.57
C GLY A 243 -19.40 -5.27 36.63
N ALA A 244 -19.50 -6.57 36.32
CA ALA A 244 -18.33 -7.43 36.19
C ALA A 244 -17.43 -7.03 35.00
N ILE A 245 -18.01 -6.51 33.93
CA ILE A 245 -17.27 -6.06 32.76
C ILE A 245 -17.17 -4.53 32.81
N PRO A 246 -15.95 -3.95 32.85
CA PRO A 246 -15.79 -2.50 32.81
C PRO A 246 -16.26 -1.98 31.45
N ARG A 247 -17.10 -0.93 31.45
CA ARG A 247 -17.64 -0.32 30.22
C ARG A 247 -16.92 0.96 29.83
N THR A 248 -16.30 1.63 30.81
CA THR A 248 -15.48 2.82 30.61
C THR A 248 -14.08 2.61 31.17
N VAL A 249 -13.12 3.42 30.71
CA VAL A 249 -11.77 3.46 31.27
C VAL A 249 -11.85 3.73 32.78
N LEU A 250 -12.69 4.67 33.21
CA LEU A 250 -12.91 4.96 34.63
C LEU A 250 -13.43 3.73 35.41
N ASP A 251 -14.36 2.95 34.87
CA ASP A 251 -14.84 1.70 35.51
C ASP A 251 -13.68 0.71 35.72
N ALA A 252 -12.83 0.56 34.71
CA ALA A 252 -11.67 -0.32 34.79
C ALA A 252 -10.69 0.13 35.90
N VAL A 253 -10.47 1.44 36.05
CA VAL A 253 -9.60 1.99 37.10
C VAL A 253 -10.22 1.81 38.49
N HIS A 254 -11.52 2.09 38.66
CA HIS A 254 -12.23 1.83 39.92
C HIS A 254 -12.23 0.36 40.30
N LYS A 255 -12.35 -0.53 39.33
CA LYS A 255 -12.31 -1.95 39.56
C LYS A 255 -10.91 -2.42 39.94
N ALA A 256 -9.90 -2.00 39.19
CA ALA A 256 -8.51 -2.28 39.51
C ALA A 256 -8.12 -1.73 40.88
N SER A 257 -8.56 -0.53 41.27
CA SER A 257 -8.23 0.03 42.59
C SER A 257 -8.82 -0.76 43.76
N LYS A 258 -9.88 -1.55 43.52
CA LYS A 258 -10.48 -2.44 44.53
C LYS A 258 -9.82 -3.82 44.55
N GLU A 259 -9.42 -4.32 43.39
CA GLU A 259 -8.93 -5.69 43.21
C GLU A 259 -7.39 -5.80 43.29
N CYS A 260 -6.66 -4.78 42.86
CA CYS A 260 -5.20 -4.75 42.80
C CYS A 260 -4.61 -4.16 44.09
N SER A 261 -4.47 -5.01 45.11
CA SER A 261 -3.98 -4.63 46.45
C SER A 261 -2.49 -4.27 46.52
N ASN A 262 -1.70 -4.61 45.50
CA ASN A 262 -0.27 -4.31 45.43
C ASN A 262 0.03 -3.00 44.69
N LEU A 263 -0.96 -2.39 44.05
CA LEU A 263 -0.84 -1.10 43.37
C LEU A 263 -1.37 0.05 44.22
N VAL A 264 -0.82 1.24 44.01
CA VAL A 264 -1.35 2.47 44.60
C VAL A 264 -1.95 3.32 43.49
N PHE A 265 -3.19 3.79 43.65
CA PHE A 265 -3.86 4.64 42.68
C PHE A 265 -3.99 6.06 43.22
N LEU A 266 -3.43 7.04 42.51
CA LEU A 266 -3.59 8.46 42.85
C LEU A 266 -4.91 9.00 42.31
N LYS A 267 -5.43 10.07 42.93
CA LYS A 267 -6.64 10.76 42.48
C LYS A 267 -6.57 11.17 40.99
N SER A 268 -5.40 11.63 40.55
CA SER A 268 -5.15 12.04 39.16
C SER A 268 -5.32 10.90 38.13
N ALA A 269 -5.16 9.64 38.54
CA ALA A 269 -5.39 8.49 37.66
C ALA A 269 -6.89 8.32 37.34
N PHE A 270 -7.76 8.59 38.31
CA PHE A 270 -9.21 8.58 38.11
C PHE A 270 -9.67 9.78 37.28
N GLU A 271 -9.14 10.97 37.58
CA GLU A 271 -9.49 12.21 36.85
C GLU A 271 -9.11 12.13 35.37
N THR A 272 -7.95 11.56 35.04
CA THR A 272 -7.53 11.35 33.64
C THR A 272 -8.29 10.23 32.95
N ALA A 273 -8.66 9.17 33.68
CA ALA A 273 -9.48 8.08 33.14
C ALA A 273 -10.93 8.48 32.84
N ASP A 274 -11.51 9.42 33.58
CA ASP A 274 -12.89 9.91 33.38
C ASP A 274 -13.07 10.63 32.04
N VAL A 275 -12.06 11.39 31.63
CA VAL A 275 -12.08 12.14 30.37
C VAL A 275 -11.63 11.32 29.16
N LEU A 276 -11.08 10.12 29.37
CA LEU A 276 -10.51 9.29 28.31
C LEU A 276 -11.59 8.46 27.60
N GLN A 277 -11.77 8.71 26.30
CA GLN A 277 -12.73 8.02 25.43
C GLN A 277 -11.99 7.19 24.38
N GLY A 278 -12.45 5.96 24.12
CA GLY A 278 -11.99 5.13 22.99
C GLY A 278 -11.20 3.85 23.32
N PRO A 279 -10.29 3.81 24.33
CA PRO A 279 -9.56 2.59 24.66
C PRO A 279 -10.46 1.46 25.16
N ASP A 280 -10.00 0.21 24.96
CA ASP A 280 -10.64 -1.01 25.48
C ASP A 280 -10.49 -1.08 27.02
N PRO A 281 -11.58 -0.90 27.79
CA PRO A 281 -11.52 -0.91 29.25
C PRO A 281 -11.20 -2.29 29.84
N VAL A 282 -11.62 -3.37 29.17
CA VAL A 282 -11.35 -4.74 29.61
C VAL A 282 -9.86 -5.03 29.52
N ARG A 283 -9.24 -4.60 28.43
CA ARG A 283 -7.79 -4.70 28.25
C ARG A 283 -7.02 -3.89 29.30
N LEU A 284 -7.44 -2.65 29.56
CA LEU A 284 -6.84 -1.81 30.61
C LEU A 284 -6.88 -2.50 31.99
N LEU A 285 -8.04 -3.02 32.38
CA LEU A 285 -8.18 -3.75 33.64
C LEU A 285 -7.25 -4.97 33.71
N ASN A 286 -7.13 -5.73 32.61
CA ASN A 286 -6.23 -6.87 32.54
C ASN A 286 -4.76 -6.45 32.71
N ASP A 287 -4.33 -5.36 32.07
CA ASP A 287 -2.97 -4.85 32.23
C ASP A 287 -2.67 -4.37 33.66
N LEU A 288 -3.62 -3.71 34.31
CA LEU A 288 -3.50 -3.32 35.72
C LEU A 288 -3.42 -4.54 36.64
N LYS A 289 -4.18 -5.62 36.37
CA LYS A 289 -4.08 -6.88 37.11
C LYS A 289 -2.73 -7.56 36.92
N LYS A 290 -2.19 -7.56 35.71
CA LYS A 290 -0.85 -8.08 35.43
C LYS A 290 0.22 -7.28 36.17
N LEU A 291 0.12 -5.95 36.20
CA LEU A 291 1.01 -5.10 36.99
C LEU A 291 0.96 -5.45 38.50
N ASP A 292 -0.24 -5.71 39.04
CA ASP A 292 -0.38 -6.16 40.43
C ASP A 292 0.40 -7.45 40.71
N LEU A 293 0.27 -8.44 39.82
CA LEU A 293 1.02 -9.70 39.90
C LEU A 293 2.53 -9.50 39.75
N VAL A 294 2.97 -8.53 38.93
CA VAL A 294 4.39 -8.15 38.85
C VAL A 294 4.88 -7.60 40.19
N VAL A 295 4.12 -6.71 40.83
CA VAL A 295 4.49 -6.17 42.15
C VAL A 295 4.52 -7.27 43.20
N GLN A 296 3.56 -8.19 43.17
CA GLN A 296 3.55 -9.36 44.06
C GLN A 296 4.82 -10.23 43.87
N ALA A 297 5.20 -10.51 42.63
CA ALA A 297 6.42 -11.25 42.30
C ALA A 297 7.69 -10.51 42.75
N TRP A 298 7.71 -9.18 42.60
CA TRP A 298 8.82 -8.34 43.04
C TRP A 298 9.01 -8.36 44.56
N ARG A 299 7.91 -8.24 45.30
CA ARG A 299 7.89 -8.34 46.77
C ARG A 299 8.36 -9.72 47.25
N SER A 300 8.02 -10.76 46.47
CA SER A 300 8.43 -12.15 46.72
C SER A 300 9.87 -12.46 46.26
N ASN A 301 10.63 -11.45 45.78
CA ASN A 301 11.99 -11.60 45.26
C ASN A 301 12.14 -12.63 44.14
N LYS A 302 11.13 -12.81 43.28
CA LYS A 302 11.24 -13.66 42.08
C LYS A 302 12.27 -13.14 41.07
N PHE A 303 12.65 -11.86 41.18
CA PHE A 303 13.72 -11.25 40.41
C PHE A 303 14.48 -10.23 41.27
N SER A 304 15.76 -10.03 40.93
CA SER A 304 16.77 -9.55 41.85
C SER A 304 16.77 -8.03 42.12
N SER A 305 16.07 -7.22 41.30
CA SER A 305 16.00 -5.76 41.45
C SER A 305 14.99 -5.12 40.49
N SER A 306 14.76 -3.81 40.61
CA SER A 306 13.96 -3.04 39.64
C SER A 306 14.54 -3.00 38.23
N ALA A 307 15.84 -3.30 38.04
CA ALA A 307 16.42 -3.48 36.71
C ALA A 307 15.82 -4.69 35.98
N GLY A 308 15.37 -5.72 36.72
CA GLY A 308 14.66 -6.88 36.17
C GLY A 308 13.17 -6.65 35.91
N LEU A 309 12.60 -5.54 36.41
CA LEU A 309 11.17 -5.26 36.35
C LEU A 309 10.67 -5.20 34.90
N GLY A 310 11.39 -4.49 34.03
CA GLY A 310 11.01 -4.33 32.63
C GLY A 310 11.06 -5.65 31.85
N SER A 311 12.11 -6.46 32.06
CA SER A 311 12.20 -7.78 31.44
C SER A 311 11.11 -8.71 31.94
N TYR A 312 10.84 -8.74 33.25
CA TYR A 312 9.78 -9.57 33.83
C TYR A 312 8.39 -9.18 33.31
N MET A 313 8.08 -7.88 33.23
CA MET A 313 6.83 -7.37 32.64
C MET A 313 6.64 -7.82 31.19
N ARG A 314 7.70 -7.77 30.38
CA ARG A 314 7.67 -8.17 28.97
C ARG A 314 7.56 -9.68 28.81
N ASP A 315 8.45 -10.43 29.46
CA ASP A 315 8.65 -11.85 29.18
C ASP A 315 7.52 -12.71 29.79
N GLU A 316 7.00 -12.35 30.98
CA GLU A 316 5.93 -13.10 31.65
C GLU A 316 4.52 -12.67 31.26
N TYR A 317 4.32 -11.37 31.02
CA TYR A 317 2.97 -10.79 30.87
C TYR A 317 2.73 -10.06 29.55
N ASN A 318 3.76 -9.96 28.70
CA ASN A 318 3.73 -9.22 27.44
C ASN A 318 3.23 -7.78 27.62
N LEU A 319 3.73 -7.11 28.67
CA LEU A 319 3.49 -5.69 28.93
C LEU A 319 4.57 -4.86 28.22
N ASP A 320 4.14 -3.93 27.37
CA ASP A 320 5.05 -2.99 26.69
C ASP A 320 5.40 -1.84 27.64
N TYR A 321 6.42 -2.09 28.45
CA TYR A 321 6.88 -1.21 29.51
C TYR A 321 8.03 -0.31 29.04
N VAL A 322 7.90 0.98 29.33
CA VAL A 322 8.94 1.98 29.14
C VAL A 322 9.37 2.52 30.50
N PRO A 323 10.67 2.44 30.86
CA PRO A 323 11.13 2.80 32.20
C PRO A 323 11.12 4.30 32.48
N ASN A 324 11.28 5.14 31.45
CA ASN A 324 11.31 6.59 31.57
C ASN A 324 10.80 7.27 30.29
N ILE A 325 10.13 8.40 30.44
CA ILE A 325 9.95 9.38 29.37
C ILE A 325 11.29 10.02 29.00
N ALA A 326 11.40 10.59 27.79
CA ALA A 326 12.61 11.26 27.37
C ALA A 326 12.94 12.46 28.28
N ARG A 327 14.23 12.76 28.44
CA ARG A 327 14.70 13.81 29.37
C ARG A 327 14.15 15.19 29.00
N ASP A 328 14.12 15.50 27.71
CA ASP A 328 13.64 16.79 27.20
C ASP A 328 12.13 16.93 27.44
N THR A 329 11.36 15.85 27.26
CA THR A 329 9.94 15.75 27.62
C THR A 329 9.70 16.04 29.10
N ALA A 330 10.49 15.38 29.97
CA ALA A 330 10.39 15.53 31.41
C ALA A 330 10.65 16.98 31.85
N GLN A 331 11.54 17.69 31.16
CA GLN A 331 11.83 19.11 31.43
C GLN A 331 10.74 20.04 30.89
N LYS A 332 10.37 19.88 29.61
CA LYS A 332 9.42 20.76 28.91
C LYS A 332 8.00 20.63 29.46
N HIS A 333 7.61 19.44 29.88
CA HIS A 333 6.27 19.11 30.35
C HIS A 333 6.28 18.63 31.82
N ALA A 334 7.22 19.13 32.63
CA ALA A 334 7.41 18.72 34.02
C ALA A 334 6.11 18.75 34.85
N ALA A 335 5.31 19.81 34.72
CA ALA A 335 4.05 19.96 35.44
C ALA A 335 3.02 18.87 35.08
N TYR A 336 3.05 18.35 33.85
CA TYR A 336 2.16 17.27 33.44
C TYR A 336 2.58 15.92 34.03
N TYR A 337 3.88 15.63 34.12
CA TYR A 337 4.36 14.33 34.60
C TYR A 337 4.64 14.29 36.12
N THR A 338 4.56 15.43 36.81
CA THR A 338 4.81 15.48 38.26
C THR A 338 3.50 15.34 39.02
N VAL A 339 3.50 14.45 40.01
CA VAL A 339 2.37 14.25 40.95
C VAL A 339 2.87 14.24 42.39
N THR A 340 1.97 14.43 43.34
CA THR A 340 2.29 14.31 44.77
C THR A 340 1.96 12.91 45.26
N TYR A 341 2.96 12.23 45.84
CA TYR A 341 2.82 10.93 46.51
C TYR A 341 3.50 11.00 47.88
N GLU A 342 2.78 10.65 48.95
CA GLU A 342 3.26 10.73 50.34
C GLU A 342 3.91 12.09 50.70
N GLY A 343 3.30 13.19 50.23
CA GLY A 343 3.77 14.56 50.46
C GLY A 343 5.02 14.96 49.65
N LYS A 344 5.52 14.09 48.78
CA LYS A 344 6.69 14.35 47.91
C LYS A 344 6.26 14.50 46.45
N SER A 345 6.89 15.41 45.74
CA SER A 345 6.76 15.49 44.28
C SER A 345 7.54 14.34 43.63
N VAL A 346 6.85 13.50 42.88
CA VAL A 346 7.44 12.37 42.14
C VAL A 346 7.14 12.50 40.65
N LEU A 347 8.07 12.04 39.82
CA LEU A 347 7.95 12.05 38.37
C LEU A 347 7.36 10.72 37.87
N LEU A 348 6.27 10.81 37.10
CA LEU A 348 5.68 9.69 36.36
C LEU A 348 6.46 9.40 35.08
N GLY A 349 7.71 8.95 35.24
CA GLY A 349 8.57 8.62 34.10
C GLY A 349 8.19 7.29 33.43
N ALA A 350 7.90 6.28 34.23
CA ALA A 350 7.59 4.95 33.72
C ALA A 350 6.18 4.90 33.16
N HIS A 351 5.96 4.12 32.10
CA HIS A 351 4.62 3.93 31.54
C HIS A 351 4.45 2.63 30.76
N LEU A 352 3.22 2.14 30.69
CA LEU A 352 2.83 1.12 29.72
C LEU A 352 2.32 1.77 28.45
N ARG A 353 2.71 1.22 27.29
CA ARG A 353 2.18 1.59 25.99
C ARG A 353 1.22 0.53 25.49
N ARG A 354 0.03 0.93 25.09
CA ARG A 354 -0.98 0.03 24.53
C ARG A 354 -1.73 0.67 23.38
N GLY A 355 -2.25 -0.19 22.52
CA GLY A 355 -3.04 0.18 21.35
C GLY A 355 -2.28 0.99 20.29
N LYS A 356 -3.02 1.35 19.24
CA LYS A 356 -2.60 2.28 18.18
C LYS A 356 -3.79 3.21 17.86
N ASN A 357 -3.50 4.42 17.38
CA ASN A 357 -4.52 5.39 16.94
C ASN A 357 -5.59 5.62 18.03
N ARG A 358 -6.88 5.39 17.71
CA ARG A 358 -8.02 5.63 18.61
C ARG A 358 -8.11 4.67 19.80
N SER A 359 -7.31 3.59 19.82
CA SER A 359 -7.21 2.65 20.93
C SER A 359 -5.98 2.89 21.81
N LEU A 360 -5.23 3.95 21.52
CA LEU A 360 -3.97 4.24 22.16
C LEU A 360 -4.22 4.63 23.63
N ILE A 361 -3.50 3.98 24.53
CA ILE A 361 -3.57 4.24 25.96
C ILE A 361 -2.17 4.16 26.57
N ARG A 362 -1.91 5.07 27.50
CA ARG A 362 -0.68 5.18 28.28
C ARG A 362 -1.04 5.15 29.76
N ILE A 363 -0.44 4.21 30.48
CA ILE A 363 -0.60 4.09 31.94
C ILE A 363 0.69 4.63 32.56
N TYR A 364 0.68 5.89 32.97
CA TYR A 364 1.83 6.56 33.59
C TYR A 364 1.92 6.24 35.07
N MET A 365 3.11 5.87 35.50
CA MET A 365 3.36 5.36 36.84
C MET A 365 4.69 5.83 37.42
N TYR A 366 4.76 5.83 38.74
CA TYR A 366 5.99 5.95 39.50
C TYR A 366 6.35 4.58 40.09
N VAL A 367 7.60 4.15 39.90
CA VAL A 367 8.14 2.90 40.46
C VAL A 367 8.83 3.22 41.78
N ASP A 368 8.18 2.87 42.89
CA ASP A 368 8.74 3.06 44.22
C ASP A 368 9.58 1.84 44.61
N ASN A 369 10.90 2.00 44.40
CA ASN A 369 11.88 0.96 44.71
C ASN A 369 12.01 0.67 46.21
N ALA A 370 11.76 1.66 47.07
CA ALA A 370 11.94 1.51 48.51
C ALA A 370 10.83 0.62 49.09
N ASN A 371 9.59 0.89 48.68
CA ASN A 371 8.41 0.13 49.13
C ASN A 371 8.04 -1.05 48.22
N LYS A 372 8.83 -1.28 47.15
CA LYS A 372 8.56 -2.27 46.08
C LYS A 372 7.09 -2.22 45.66
N THR A 373 6.67 -1.05 45.19
CA THR A 373 5.31 -0.81 44.71
C THR A 373 5.31 0.02 43.43
N ILE A 374 4.16 0.02 42.76
CA ILE A 374 3.92 0.85 41.57
C ILE A 374 2.74 1.77 41.90
N VAL A 375 2.97 3.07 41.71
CA VAL A 375 1.99 4.12 41.91
C VAL A 375 1.45 4.54 40.56
N ILE A 376 0.18 4.25 40.29
CA ILE A 376 -0.53 4.65 39.07
C ILE A 376 -0.95 6.11 39.23
N GLY A 377 -0.38 6.97 38.39
CA GLY A 377 -0.55 8.41 38.49
C GLY A 377 -1.48 9.00 37.44
N LYS A 378 -1.43 8.50 36.19
CA LYS A 378 -2.29 8.97 35.09
C LYS A 378 -2.59 7.85 34.10
N ILE A 379 -3.79 7.89 33.51
CA ILE A 379 -4.19 7.02 32.42
C ILE A 379 -4.75 7.91 31.32
N ASP A 380 -4.06 7.96 30.19
CA ASP A 380 -4.34 8.93 29.13
C ASP A 380 -4.20 8.29 27.75
N ASP A 381 -4.62 8.96 26.68
CA ASP A 381 -4.30 8.52 25.32
C ASP A 381 -2.79 8.70 25.11
N HIS A 382 -2.28 9.91 25.14
CA HIS A 382 -0.89 10.25 24.92
C HIS A 382 -0.47 11.38 25.87
N GLY A 383 0.81 11.42 26.21
CA GLY A 383 1.37 12.59 26.89
C GLY A 383 1.45 13.80 25.94
N PRO A 384 1.74 15.01 26.45
CA PRO A 384 1.79 16.25 25.65
C PRO A 384 2.81 16.25 24.49
N ASP A 385 3.71 15.27 24.44
CA ASP A 385 4.63 15.07 23.33
C ASP A 385 3.91 14.42 22.13
N ARG A 386 3.22 15.21 21.32
CA ARG A 386 2.72 14.72 20.03
C ARG A 386 3.90 14.43 19.10
N THR A 387 4.31 13.18 19.01
CA THR A 387 4.79 12.60 17.75
C THR A 387 3.76 11.55 17.34
N SER A 388 2.86 11.98 16.44
CA SER A 388 1.89 11.10 15.76
C SER A 388 2.59 10.28 14.69
#